data_AF-A0A843D416-F1
#
_entry.id   AF-A0A843D416-F1
#
_cell.length_a   1.000
_cell.length_b   1.000
_cell.length_c   1.000
_cell.angle_alpha   90.00
_cell.angle_beta   90.00
_cell.angle_gamma   90.00
#
_symmetry.space_group_name_H-M   'P 1'
#
loop_
_entity.id
_entity.type
_entity.pdbx_description
1 polymer ?
#
loop_
_entity_poly.entity_id
_entity_poly.type
_entity_poly.pdbx_seq_one_letter_code
_entity_poly.pdbx_strand_id
1 'polypeptide(L)'
;MGSQWGADRFYRKSKREGYRSRAAYKILDIQNRFEIIRSDDNVVDLGAAPGSWSQVLRDMTDGQVIAVDLNQIAPLENVITIRGDFTTEKVQAEILSHVDVVNIVVCDASPKLSGQKSYDQARAISLSEQALRFACLILKPGGNFVVKSFQGEMFKELLDEARRNFYAVKVYRTKATRRGSTETYI
;
A
#
# COMPACT_ATOMS: atom_id res chain seq x y z
N MET A 1 -26.40 9.55 -18.19
CA MET A 1 -25.38 8.49 -18.04
C MET A 1 -24.98 8.42 -16.57
N GLY A 2 -25.56 7.47 -15.82
CA GLY A 2 -25.25 7.31 -14.39
C GLY A 2 -23.83 6.80 -14.22
N SER A 3 -23.00 7.58 -13.55
CA SER A 3 -21.60 7.23 -13.34
C SER A 3 -21.51 5.88 -12.58
N GLN A 4 -20.67 4.96 -13.08
CA GLN A 4 -20.45 3.60 -12.54
C GLN A 4 -20.02 3.60 -11.06
N TRP A 5 -19.70 4.76 -10.51
CA TRP A 5 -19.33 5.04 -9.13
C TRP A 5 -20.51 4.98 -8.15
N GLY A 6 -21.75 5.28 -8.58
CA GLY A 6 -22.94 5.22 -7.72
C GLY A 6 -23.37 3.80 -7.34
N ALA A 7 -22.99 2.80 -8.14
CA ALA A 7 -23.31 1.39 -7.88
C ALA A 7 -22.27 0.68 -7.00
N ASP A 8 -21.08 1.25 -6.83
CA ASP A 8 -19.98 0.66 -6.09
C ASP A 8 -20.28 0.62 -4.59
N ARG A 9 -20.60 -0.59 -4.08
CA ARG A 9 -20.96 -0.83 -2.67
C ARG A 9 -19.88 -0.30 -1.73
N PHE A 10 -18.60 -0.50 -2.05
CA PHE A 10 -17.50 -0.10 -1.20
C PHE A 10 -17.26 1.41 -1.24
N TYR A 11 -17.48 2.06 -2.39
CA TYR A 11 -17.42 3.53 -2.46
C TYR A 11 -18.52 4.19 -1.60
N ARG A 12 -19.76 3.70 -1.69
CA ARG A 12 -20.86 4.20 -0.84
C ARG A 12 -20.60 3.94 0.64
N LYS A 13 -20.08 2.75 0.96
CA LYS A 13 -19.71 2.40 2.33
C LYS A 13 -18.61 3.33 2.86
N SER A 14 -17.55 3.61 2.07
CA SER A 14 -16.45 4.48 2.50
C SER A 14 -16.92 5.89 2.81
N LYS A 15 -17.83 6.44 2.00
CA LYS A 15 -18.40 7.78 2.26
C LYS A 15 -19.25 7.83 3.53
N ARG A 16 -20.02 6.79 3.82
CA ARG A 16 -20.80 6.71 5.07
C ARG A 16 -19.93 6.56 6.31
N GLU A 17 -18.81 5.83 6.19
CA GLU A 17 -17.89 5.54 7.30
C GLU A 17 -16.74 6.56 7.40
N GLY A 18 -16.75 7.63 6.60
CA GLY A 18 -15.74 8.70 6.68
C GLY A 18 -14.37 8.34 6.09
N TYR A 19 -14.22 7.20 5.43
CA TYR A 19 -12.99 6.86 4.71
C TYR A 19 -12.84 7.69 3.43
N ARG A 20 -11.62 8.18 3.19
CA ARG A 20 -11.27 9.01 2.03
C ARG A 20 -11.45 8.28 0.71
N SER A 21 -11.32 6.95 0.71
CA SER A 21 -11.54 6.11 -0.47
C SER A 21 -12.00 4.71 -0.10
N ARG A 22 -12.52 3.97 -1.09
CA ARG A 22 -12.86 2.54 -0.93
C ARG A 22 -11.65 1.63 -0.68
N ALA A 23 -10.43 2.12 -0.92
CA ALA A 23 -9.22 1.33 -0.73
C ALA A 23 -9.00 0.96 0.74
N ALA A 24 -9.55 1.74 1.70
CA ALA A 24 -9.56 1.39 3.12
C ALA A 24 -10.03 -0.05 3.39
N TYR A 25 -11.03 -0.53 2.65
CA TYR A 25 -11.53 -1.90 2.82
C TYR A 25 -10.57 -2.99 2.35
N LYS A 26 -9.56 -2.65 1.56
CA LYS A 26 -8.56 -3.62 1.10
C LYS A 26 -7.60 -3.95 2.24
N ILE A 27 -7.03 -2.94 2.89
CA ILE A 27 -6.14 -3.15 4.04
C ILE A 27 -6.89 -3.75 5.23
N LEU A 28 -8.16 -3.37 5.46
CA LEU A 28 -9.02 -4.02 6.45
C LEU A 28 -9.20 -5.53 6.18
N ASP A 29 -9.44 -5.92 4.92
CA ASP A 29 -9.63 -7.33 4.53
C ASP A 29 -8.32 -8.12 4.61
N ILE A 30 -7.19 -7.50 4.25
CA ILE A 30 -5.85 -8.07 4.41
C ILE A 30 -5.53 -8.29 5.89
N GLN A 31 -5.70 -7.28 6.73
CA GLN A 31 -5.45 -7.38 8.17
C GLN A 31 -6.35 -8.43 8.82
N ASN A 32 -7.64 -8.46 8.50
CA ASN A 32 -8.57 -9.48 9.02
C ASN A 32 -8.19 -10.90 8.58
N ARG A 33 -7.49 -11.07 7.45
CA ARG A 33 -7.12 -12.39 6.94
C ARG A 33 -5.78 -12.88 7.48
N PHE A 34 -4.81 -11.98 7.67
CA PHE A 34 -3.42 -12.36 7.90
C PHE A 34 -2.82 -11.79 9.20
N GLU A 35 -3.50 -10.88 9.89
CA GLU A 35 -3.08 -10.30 11.18
C GLU A 35 -1.63 -9.77 11.13
N ILE A 36 -1.32 -9.03 10.06
CA ILE A 36 0.03 -8.55 9.72
C ILE A 36 0.46 -7.32 10.50
N ILE A 37 -0.49 -6.61 11.13
CA ILE A 37 -0.25 -5.41 11.95
C ILE A 37 -0.61 -5.73 13.41
N ARG A 38 0.28 -5.40 14.32
CA ARG A 38 0.09 -5.44 15.77
C ARG A 38 -0.15 -4.04 16.32
N SER A 39 -0.64 -3.98 17.57
CA SER A 39 -0.99 -2.72 18.22
C SER A 39 0.20 -1.80 18.52
N ASP A 40 1.44 -2.29 18.41
CA ASP A 40 2.68 -1.55 18.68
C ASP A 40 3.59 -1.44 17.44
N ASP A 41 3.08 -1.82 16.25
CA ASP A 41 3.87 -1.78 15.02
C ASP A 41 3.99 -0.34 14.48
N ASN A 42 5.22 0.07 14.14
CA ASN A 42 5.44 1.25 13.33
C ASN A 42 5.26 0.91 11.84
N VAL A 43 4.52 1.76 11.13
CA VAL A 43 4.03 1.50 9.77
C VAL A 43 4.49 2.59 8.81
N VAL A 44 5.03 2.17 7.66
CA VAL A 44 5.25 3.05 6.50
C VAL A 44 4.25 2.73 5.39
N ASP A 45 3.41 3.70 5.03
CA ASP A 45 2.39 3.63 3.97
C ASP A 45 2.88 4.37 2.72
N LEU A 46 3.23 3.62 1.68
CA LEU A 46 3.79 4.13 0.42
C LEU A 46 2.71 4.33 -0.66
N GLY A 47 2.81 5.44 -1.38
CA GLY A 47 1.78 5.83 -2.34
C GLY A 47 0.44 6.07 -1.65
N ALA A 48 0.50 6.68 -0.47
CA ALA A 48 -0.60 6.72 0.47
C ALA A 48 -1.74 7.64 0.04
N ALA A 49 -1.55 8.59 -0.88
CA ALA A 49 -2.60 9.56 -1.23
C ALA A 49 -3.85 8.85 -1.78
N PRO A 50 -5.06 9.18 -1.28
CA PRO A 50 -5.42 10.35 -0.46
C PRO A 50 -5.30 10.16 1.07
N GLY A 51 -4.77 9.03 1.54
CA GLY A 51 -4.53 8.69 2.94
C GLY A 51 -5.55 7.67 3.50
N SER A 52 -6.25 6.94 2.63
CA SER A 52 -7.29 6.00 3.10
C SER A 52 -6.75 4.76 3.79
N TRP A 53 -5.54 4.31 3.44
CA TRP A 53 -4.87 3.23 4.18
C TRP A 53 -4.35 3.80 5.51
N SER A 54 -3.65 4.93 5.48
CA SER A 54 -3.19 5.63 6.69
C SER A 54 -4.30 5.93 7.71
N GLN A 55 -5.53 6.26 7.26
CA GLN A 55 -6.70 6.38 8.13
C GLN A 55 -7.04 5.09 8.90
N VAL A 56 -6.90 3.94 8.25
CA VAL A 56 -7.16 2.64 8.87
C VAL A 56 -5.98 2.26 9.77
N LEU A 57 -4.76 2.44 9.28
CA LEU A 57 -3.53 2.05 9.97
C LEU A 57 -3.39 2.75 11.32
N ARG A 58 -3.66 4.05 11.39
CA ARG A 58 -3.59 4.81 12.66
C ARG A 58 -4.59 4.34 13.73
N ASP A 59 -5.64 3.63 13.32
CA ASP A 59 -6.65 3.08 14.24
C ASP A 59 -6.31 1.61 14.61
N MET A 60 -5.29 1.00 13.98
CA MET A 60 -4.87 -0.39 14.19
C MET A 60 -3.64 -0.53 15.09
N THR A 61 -2.86 0.54 15.27
CA THR A 61 -1.62 0.55 16.03
C THR A 61 -1.47 1.88 16.78
N ASP A 62 -0.91 1.81 17.98
CA ASP A 62 -0.42 2.94 18.76
C ASP A 62 1.01 3.35 18.35
N GLY A 63 1.64 2.56 17.46
CA GLY A 63 2.93 2.88 16.86
C GLY A 63 2.87 4.03 15.85
N GLN A 64 4.04 4.46 15.38
CA GLN A 64 4.18 5.56 14.45
C GLN A 64 3.68 5.16 13.06
N VAL A 65 2.71 5.90 12.52
CA VAL A 65 2.28 5.78 11.12
C VAL A 65 2.90 6.91 10.28
N ILE A 66 3.63 6.55 9.24
CA ILE A 66 4.29 7.47 8.30
C ILE A 66 3.72 7.22 6.90
N ALA A 67 3.07 8.21 6.32
CA ALA A 67 2.45 8.15 4.99
C ALA A 67 3.25 8.95 3.98
N VAL A 68 3.66 8.31 2.88
CA VAL A 68 4.55 8.90 1.86
C VAL A 68 3.87 8.88 0.51
N ASP A 69 3.81 10.03 -0.16
CA ASP A 69 3.30 10.13 -1.53
C ASP A 69 3.91 11.31 -2.29
N LEU A 70 3.92 11.24 -3.62
CA LEU A 70 4.31 12.37 -4.47
C LEU A 70 3.30 13.53 -4.36
N ASN A 71 2.04 13.20 -4.12
CA ASN A 71 0.93 14.11 -3.96
C ASN A 71 0.75 14.51 -2.50
N GLN A 72 0.16 15.68 -2.27
CA GLN A 72 -0.18 16.11 -0.93
C GLN A 72 -1.28 15.23 -0.33
N ILE A 73 -1.04 14.71 0.86
CA ILE A 73 -2.04 14.03 1.68
C ILE A 73 -2.66 15.09 2.60
N ALA A 74 -4.00 15.19 2.61
CA ALA A 74 -4.65 16.11 3.55
C ALA A 74 -4.31 15.68 5.00
N PRO A 75 -4.12 16.62 5.94
CA PRO A 75 -3.69 16.31 7.31
C PRO A 75 -4.52 15.18 7.94
N LEU A 76 -3.84 14.29 8.65
CA LEU A 76 -4.41 13.17 9.39
C LEU A 76 -3.80 13.19 10.79
N GLU A 77 -4.64 13.26 11.82
CA GLU A 77 -4.17 13.12 13.20
C GLU A 77 -3.46 11.77 13.38
N ASN A 78 -2.38 11.79 14.17
CA ASN A 78 -1.52 10.65 14.48
C ASN A 78 -0.88 9.98 13.25
N VAL A 79 -0.77 10.70 12.13
CA VAL A 79 -0.05 10.26 10.92
C VAL A 79 0.94 11.33 10.51
N ILE A 80 2.21 10.97 10.39
CA ILE A 80 3.23 11.82 9.78
C ILE A 80 3.07 11.70 8.27
N THR A 81 2.93 12.83 7.57
CA THR A 81 2.80 12.84 6.11
C THR A 81 4.05 13.44 5.47
N ILE A 82 4.73 12.66 4.62
CA ILE A 82 5.90 13.10 3.87
C ILE A 82 5.52 13.19 2.39
N ARG A 83 5.78 14.35 1.79
CA ARG A 83 5.58 14.53 0.35
C ARG A 83 6.89 14.34 -0.39
N GLY A 84 7.00 13.24 -1.13
CA GLY A 84 8.20 12.94 -1.90
C GLY A 84 8.19 11.58 -2.56
N ASP A 85 9.26 11.32 -3.31
CA ASP A 85 9.51 10.03 -3.93
C ASP A 85 10.26 9.13 -2.93
N PHE A 86 9.61 8.05 -2.48
CA PHE A 86 10.17 7.11 -1.51
C PHE A 86 11.44 6.39 -2.01
N THR A 87 11.73 6.45 -3.31
CA THR A 87 12.97 5.88 -3.87
C THR A 87 14.19 6.79 -3.65
N THR A 88 13.99 8.04 -3.23
CA THR A 88 15.09 8.99 -3.02
C THR A 88 15.67 8.87 -1.62
N GLU A 89 17.00 8.98 -1.51
CA GLU A 89 17.73 8.96 -0.24
C GLU A 89 17.23 10.03 0.73
N LYS A 90 16.86 11.21 0.21
CA LYS A 90 16.30 12.30 1.02
C LYS A 90 15.03 11.87 1.75
N VAL A 91 14.07 11.26 1.03
CA VAL A 91 12.81 10.83 1.61
C VAL A 91 13.02 9.63 2.53
N GLN A 92 13.92 8.72 2.19
CA GLN A 92 14.30 7.60 3.05
C GLN A 92 14.89 8.07 4.38
N ALA A 93 15.82 9.04 4.34
CA ALA A 93 16.38 9.64 5.53
C ALA A 93 15.35 10.39 6.37
N GLU A 94 14.41 11.10 5.72
CA GLU A 94 13.30 11.77 6.41
C GLU A 94 12.40 10.77 7.14
N ILE A 95 12.03 9.64 6.51
CA ILE A 95 11.25 8.57 7.15
C ILE A 95 11.99 8.04 8.39
N LEU A 96 13.27 7.69 8.24
CA LEU A 96 14.08 7.14 9.33
C LEU A 96 14.36 8.15 10.44
N SER A 97 14.24 9.45 10.18
CA SER A 97 14.35 10.47 11.24
C SER A 97 13.14 10.48 12.19
N HIS A 98 12.03 9.88 11.79
CA HIS A 98 10.80 9.80 12.59
C HIS A 98 10.62 8.46 13.29
N VAL A 99 11.41 7.44 12.95
CA VAL A 99 11.25 6.10 13.49
C VAL A 99 12.55 5.29 13.41
N ASP A 100 12.93 4.64 14.51
CA ASP A 100 14.13 3.81 14.57
C ASP A 100 13.90 2.40 14.01
N VAL A 101 12.68 1.89 14.15
CA VAL A 101 12.31 0.51 13.80
C VAL A 101 11.05 0.53 12.95
N VAL A 102 11.11 -0.02 11.74
CA VAL A 102 9.94 -0.20 10.87
C VAL A 102 9.49 -1.65 10.89
N ASN A 103 8.26 -1.87 11.35
CA ASN A 103 7.70 -3.21 11.53
C ASN A 103 6.97 -3.66 10.26
N ILE A 104 6.34 -2.73 9.55
CA ILE A 104 5.59 -3.03 8.35
C ILE A 104 5.68 -1.90 7.32
N VAL A 105 5.82 -2.30 6.05
CA VAL A 105 5.69 -1.43 4.89
C VAL A 105 4.48 -1.88 4.08
N VAL A 106 3.60 -0.95 3.73
CA VAL A 106 2.43 -1.21 2.90
C VAL A 106 2.44 -0.29 1.68
N CYS A 107 1.96 -0.77 0.53
CA CYS A 107 1.95 0.02 -0.70
C CYS A 107 0.71 -0.28 -1.55
N ASP A 108 -0.25 0.65 -1.61
CA ASP A 108 -1.40 0.62 -2.53
C ASP A 108 -1.21 1.58 -3.72
N ALA A 109 0.04 1.84 -4.11
CA ALA A 109 0.36 2.75 -5.20
C ALA A 109 -0.04 2.20 -6.58
N SER A 110 -0.33 3.07 -7.53
CA SER A 110 -0.48 2.71 -8.95
C SER A 110 0.06 3.80 -9.85
N PRO A 111 0.70 3.45 -10.98
CA PRO A 111 1.15 4.45 -11.92
C PRO A 111 -0.03 5.17 -12.56
N LYS A 112 0.23 6.37 -13.10
CA LYS A 112 -0.71 7.00 -14.02
C LYS A 112 -0.82 6.15 -15.28
N LEU A 113 -2.04 5.72 -15.59
CA LEU A 113 -2.32 4.87 -16.75
C LEU A 113 -2.21 5.68 -18.04
N SER A 114 -1.48 5.17 -19.03
CA SER A 114 -1.42 5.70 -20.38
C SER A 114 -2.55 5.19 -21.27
N GLY A 115 -3.19 4.07 -20.89
CA GLY A 115 -4.18 3.37 -21.69
C GLY A 115 -3.59 2.23 -22.53
N GLN A 116 -2.25 2.13 -22.61
CA GLN A 116 -1.57 1.01 -23.25
C GLN A 116 -1.29 -0.09 -22.22
N LYS A 117 -2.05 -1.19 -22.32
CA LYS A 117 -2.08 -2.25 -21.29
C LYS A 117 -0.71 -2.81 -20.93
N SER A 118 0.12 -3.17 -21.92
CA SER A 118 1.44 -3.76 -21.67
C SER A 118 2.39 -2.77 -20.97
N TYR A 119 2.38 -1.51 -21.42
CA TYR A 119 3.19 -0.45 -20.83
C TYR A 119 2.74 -0.13 -19.39
N ASP A 120 1.43 0.01 -19.17
CA ASP A 120 0.86 0.26 -17.85
C ASP A 120 1.14 -0.88 -16.87
N GLN A 121 1.11 -2.13 -17.35
CA GLN A 121 1.47 -3.30 -16.57
C GLN A 121 2.95 -3.29 -16.17
N ALA A 122 3.86 -3.04 -17.11
CA ALA A 122 5.30 -2.97 -16.82
C ALA A 122 5.60 -1.87 -15.78
N ARG A 123 4.94 -0.71 -15.88
CA ARG A 123 5.09 0.37 -14.88
C ARG A 123 4.54 0.00 -13.51
N ALA A 124 3.42 -0.71 -13.44
CA ALA A 124 2.84 -1.14 -12.18
C ALA A 124 3.73 -2.17 -11.47
N ILE A 125 4.32 -3.10 -12.23
CA ILE A 125 5.29 -4.07 -11.71
C ILE A 125 6.56 -3.35 -11.24
N SER A 126 7.13 -2.46 -12.06
CA SER A 126 8.32 -1.69 -11.67
C SER A 126 8.12 -0.88 -10.39
N LEU A 127 6.94 -0.28 -10.19
CA LEU A 127 6.59 0.41 -8.95
C LEU A 127 6.52 -0.56 -7.75
N SER A 128 5.99 -1.76 -7.96
CA SER A 128 5.93 -2.80 -6.93
C SER A 128 7.33 -3.29 -6.53
N GLU A 129 8.23 -3.46 -7.51
CA GLU A 129 9.63 -3.82 -7.28
C GLU A 129 10.39 -2.72 -6.53
N GLN A 130 10.14 -1.45 -6.85
CA GLN A 130 10.70 -0.32 -6.10
C GLN A 130 10.25 -0.34 -4.63
N ALA A 131 8.96 -0.60 -4.39
CA ALA A 131 8.43 -0.73 -3.03
C ALA A 131 9.03 -1.93 -2.30
N LEU A 132 9.23 -3.07 -2.98
CA LEU A 132 9.91 -4.25 -2.40
C LEU A 132 11.35 -3.94 -2.00
N ARG A 133 12.12 -3.30 -2.90
CA ARG A 133 13.50 -2.90 -2.60
C ARG A 133 13.58 -1.94 -1.41
N PHE A 134 12.68 -0.97 -1.37
CA PHE A 134 12.57 -0.06 -0.24
C PHE A 134 12.24 -0.81 1.05
N ALA A 135 11.27 -1.74 1.02
CA ALA A 135 10.92 -2.54 2.19
C ALA A 135 12.09 -3.37 2.70
N CYS A 136 12.85 -4.02 1.83
CA CYS A 136 14.05 -4.77 2.20
C CYS A 136 15.14 -3.88 2.84
N LEU A 137 15.19 -2.59 2.51
CA LEU A 137 16.16 -1.65 3.06
C LEU A 137 15.83 -1.23 4.50
N ILE A 138 14.55 -1.01 4.80
CA ILE A 138 14.14 -0.33 6.04
C ILE A 138 13.46 -1.24 7.06
N LEU A 139 12.93 -2.40 6.64
CA LEU A 139 12.23 -3.29 7.55
C LEU A 139 13.19 -3.90 8.55
N LYS A 140 12.75 -4.00 9.80
CA LYS A 140 13.42 -4.85 10.79
C LYS A 140 13.37 -6.32 10.33
N PRO A 141 14.34 -7.16 10.77
CA PRO A 141 14.22 -8.61 10.59
C PRO A 141 12.89 -9.14 11.14
N GLY A 142 12.17 -9.91 10.30
CA GLY A 142 10.84 -10.43 10.64
C GLY A 142 9.70 -9.43 10.46
N GLY A 143 9.94 -8.25 9.89
CA GLY A 143 8.90 -7.31 9.50
C GLY A 143 8.04 -7.79 8.33
N ASN A 144 6.87 -7.17 8.17
CA ASN A 144 5.89 -7.53 7.15
C ASN A 144 5.92 -6.54 5.98
N PHE A 145 5.58 -7.01 4.78
CA PHE A 145 5.44 -6.19 3.59
C PHE A 145 4.15 -6.54 2.86
N VAL A 146 3.44 -5.52 2.39
CA VAL A 146 2.26 -5.68 1.54
C VAL A 146 2.37 -4.74 0.34
N VAL A 147 2.19 -5.27 -0.86
CA VAL A 147 2.19 -4.44 -2.06
C VAL A 147 1.10 -4.83 -3.03
N LYS A 148 0.40 -3.82 -3.55
CA LYS A 148 -0.50 -4.01 -4.68
C LYS A 148 0.31 -4.30 -5.92
N SER A 149 -0.12 -5.30 -6.67
CA SER A 149 0.40 -5.64 -7.98
C SER A 149 -0.73 -6.10 -8.91
N PHE A 150 -0.39 -6.50 -10.12
CA PHE A 150 -1.35 -6.95 -11.14
C PHE A 150 -0.85 -8.23 -11.78
N GLN A 151 -1.73 -9.22 -11.87
CA GLN A 151 -1.43 -10.50 -12.52
C GLN A 151 -1.06 -10.30 -14.00
N GLY A 152 -0.01 -11.01 -14.44
CA GLY A 152 0.38 -11.23 -15.83
C GLY A 152 1.88 -11.52 -15.95
N GLU A 153 2.47 -11.28 -17.12
CA GLU A 153 3.77 -11.89 -17.51
C GLU A 153 4.89 -11.62 -16.51
N MET A 154 5.07 -10.37 -16.07
CA MET A 154 6.15 -9.98 -15.16
C MET A 154 5.84 -10.21 -13.67
N PHE A 155 4.62 -10.64 -13.32
CA PHE A 155 4.22 -10.83 -11.92
C PHE A 155 5.03 -11.93 -11.22
N LYS A 156 5.41 -12.97 -11.97
CA LYS A 156 6.16 -14.11 -11.42
C LYS A 156 7.54 -13.68 -10.91
N GLU A 157 8.22 -12.79 -11.62
CA GLU A 157 9.57 -12.32 -11.26
C GLU A 157 9.55 -11.54 -9.93
N LEU A 158 8.59 -10.62 -9.79
CA LEU A 158 8.33 -9.90 -8.54
C LEU A 158 8.03 -10.86 -7.37
N LEU A 159 7.21 -11.88 -7.61
CA LEU A 159 6.85 -12.87 -6.59
C LEU A 159 8.06 -13.72 -6.16
N ASP A 160 8.91 -14.11 -7.10
CA ASP A 160 10.12 -14.88 -6.83
C ASP A 160 11.19 -14.02 -6.13
N GLU A 161 11.25 -12.71 -6.41
CA GLU A 161 12.06 -11.77 -5.62
C GLU A 161 11.54 -11.63 -4.18
N ALA A 162 10.23 -11.48 -3.98
CA ALA A 162 9.65 -11.43 -2.64
C ALA A 162 9.97 -12.72 -1.85
N ARG A 163 9.86 -13.90 -2.48
CA ARG A 163 10.18 -15.20 -1.84
C ARG A 163 11.64 -15.38 -1.45
N ARG A 164 12.56 -14.67 -2.11
CA ARG A 164 13.97 -14.68 -1.74
C ARG A 164 14.26 -13.82 -0.51
N ASN A 165 13.43 -12.81 -0.23
CA ASN A 165 13.66 -11.83 0.83
C ASN A 165 12.78 -12.06 2.07
N PHE A 166 11.64 -12.75 1.94
CA PHE A 166 10.69 -12.96 3.03
C PHE A 166 10.46 -14.44 3.33
N TYR A 167 10.29 -14.76 4.62
CA TYR A 167 10.09 -16.12 5.11
C TYR A 167 8.83 -16.79 4.53
N ALA A 168 7.73 -16.05 4.43
CA ALA A 168 6.47 -16.54 3.88
C ALA A 168 5.87 -15.48 2.96
N VAL A 169 5.48 -15.91 1.75
CA VAL A 169 4.87 -15.04 0.74
C VAL A 169 3.53 -15.63 0.33
N LYS A 170 2.50 -14.78 0.30
CA LYS A 170 1.15 -15.13 -0.13
C LYS A 170 0.75 -14.25 -1.31
N VAL A 171 -0.27 -14.67 -2.04
CA VAL A 171 -0.91 -13.84 -3.06
C VAL A 171 -2.38 -13.79 -2.69
N TYR A 172 -2.90 -12.58 -2.52
CA TYR A 172 -4.24 -12.37 -2.02
C TYR A 172 -5.01 -11.34 -2.83
N ARG A 173 -6.23 -11.72 -3.21
CA ARG A 173 -7.16 -10.82 -3.87
C ARG A 173 -8.25 -10.41 -2.89
N THR A 174 -8.30 -9.12 -2.57
CA THR A 174 -9.27 -8.59 -1.60
C THR A 174 -10.69 -8.63 -2.15
N LYS A 175 -11.67 -8.73 -1.24
CA LYS A 175 -13.11 -8.63 -1.56
C LYS A 175 -13.47 -7.25 -2.11
N ALA A 176 -12.68 -6.24 -1.77
CA ALA A 176 -12.82 -4.87 -2.24
C ALA A 176 -12.15 -4.62 -3.60
N THR A 177 -11.60 -5.64 -4.27
CA THR A 177 -11.12 -5.51 -5.65
C THR A 177 -12.29 -5.48 -6.65
N ARG A 178 -12.18 -4.64 -7.70
CA ARG A 178 -13.23 -4.51 -8.72
C ARG A 178 -13.36 -5.77 -9.57
N ARG A 179 -14.59 -6.09 -9.98
CA ARG A 179 -14.86 -7.13 -10.98
C ARG A 179 -14.13 -6.79 -12.28
N GLY A 180 -13.39 -7.75 -12.83
CA GLY A 180 -12.59 -7.58 -14.05
C GLY A 180 -11.19 -6.98 -13.87
N SER A 181 -10.83 -6.49 -12.68
CA SER A 181 -9.46 -6.04 -12.40
C SER A 181 -8.52 -7.24 -12.25
N THR A 182 -7.26 -7.15 -12.69
CA THR A 182 -6.21 -8.15 -12.39
C THR A 182 -5.44 -7.85 -11.12
N GLU A 183 -5.87 -6.82 -10.37
CA GLU A 183 -5.29 -6.42 -9.09
C GLU A 183 -5.22 -7.58 -8.09
N THR A 184 -4.08 -7.69 -7.43
CA THR A 184 -3.78 -8.61 -6.33
C THR A 184 -2.83 -7.94 -5.35
N TYR A 185 -2.69 -8.51 -4.17
CA TYR A 185 -1.66 -8.15 -3.20
C TYR A 185 -0.70 -9.33 -3.04
N ILE A 186 0.57 -9.00 -2.82
CA ILE A 186 1.60 -9.93 -2.35
C ILE A 186 1.76 -9.69 -0.85
#